data_AF-A0A9W7AJB8-F1
#
_entry.id   AF-A0A9W7AJB8-F1
#
_cell.length_a   1.000
_cell.length_b   1.000
_cell.length_c   1.000
_cell.angle_alpha   90.00
_cell.angle_beta   90.00
_cell.angle_gamma   90.00
#
_symmetry.space_group_name_H-M   'P 1'
#
loop_
_entity.id
_entity.type
_entity.pdbx_description
1 polymer ?
#
loop_
_entity_poly.entity_id
_entity_poly.type
_entity_poly.pdbx_seq_one_letter_code
_entity_poly.pdbx_strand_id
1 'polypeptide(L)'
;MMVADTADLNSEVHARSTEIKKIEMDNIHQYTDGVAANAVLLCGFTAFFAVEPDEDTPPWLSGVYFCSAVISLSLNMYVVVTANLLGALGPTYGLNGKSESSMHEAVALMKKERKKMMTFFEFGAAFFGLCQLSATWVVADTYSSAICTAVLFLGFLYIWSETRRLKREFRFDEFHESEEAFKIANSCRAQSSRNGKIRKSELEEEAGKRMSAEKFLNSGESFRVRESIEMDPMSKTRR
;
A
#
# COMPACT_ATOMS: atom_id res chain seq x y z
N MET A 1 -8.53 3.89 -41.42
CA MET A 1 -7.67 5.00 -40.99
C MET A 1 -7.89 5.32 -39.51
N MET A 2 -9.11 5.64 -39.06
CA MET A 2 -9.39 5.99 -37.65
C MET A 2 -8.93 4.98 -36.56
N VAL A 3 -8.91 3.67 -36.85
CA VAL A 3 -8.48 2.66 -35.86
C VAL A 3 -6.98 2.76 -35.54
N ALA A 4 -6.14 3.14 -36.51
CA ALA A 4 -4.72 3.31 -36.29
C ALA A 4 -4.42 4.51 -35.39
N ASP A 5 -5.10 5.64 -35.65
CA ASP A 5 -4.95 6.87 -34.86
C ASP A 5 -5.38 6.65 -33.40
N THR A 6 -6.42 5.85 -33.16
CA THR A 6 -6.84 5.52 -31.78
C THR A 6 -5.86 4.60 -31.05
N ALA A 7 -5.20 3.69 -31.76
CA ALA A 7 -4.21 2.80 -31.15
C ALA A 7 -2.94 3.58 -30.78
N ASP A 8 -2.53 4.51 -31.65
CA ASP A 8 -1.37 5.37 -31.44
C ASP A 8 -1.58 6.31 -30.25
N LEU A 9 -2.73 7.00 -30.20
CA LEU A 9 -3.13 7.86 -29.07
C LEU A 9 -3.15 7.09 -27.74
N ASN A 10 -3.70 5.87 -27.72
CA ASN A 10 -3.69 5.06 -26.50
C ASN A 10 -2.26 4.72 -26.07
N SER A 11 -1.37 4.39 -27.01
CA SER A 11 0.03 4.09 -26.70
C SER A 11 0.75 5.31 -26.10
N GLU A 12 0.51 6.51 -26.62
CA GLU A 12 1.08 7.75 -26.09
C GLU A 12 0.56 8.07 -24.67
N VAL A 13 -0.75 7.91 -24.44
CA VAL A 13 -1.35 8.11 -23.12
C VAL A 13 -0.77 7.12 -22.10
N HIS A 14 -0.54 5.87 -22.50
CA HIS A 14 0.11 4.87 -21.65
C HIS A 14 1.57 5.21 -21.36
N ALA A 15 2.31 5.68 -22.36
CA ALA A 15 3.70 6.13 -22.18
C ALA A 15 3.78 7.30 -21.19
N ARG A 16 2.92 8.32 -21.33
CA ARG A 16 2.88 9.46 -20.40
C ARG A 16 2.47 9.06 -18.99
N SER A 17 1.52 8.13 -18.85
CA SER A 17 1.09 7.63 -17.54
C SER A 17 2.21 6.89 -16.79
N THR A 18 3.05 6.14 -17.51
CA THR A 18 4.21 5.49 -16.90
C THR A 18 5.30 6.49 -16.53
N GLU A 19 5.54 7.50 -17.36
CA GLU A 19 6.49 8.58 -17.05
C GLU A 19 6.11 9.35 -15.78
N ILE A 20 4.85 9.77 -15.64
CA ILE A 20 4.36 10.50 -14.46
C ILE A 20 4.59 9.70 -13.18
N LYS A 21 4.30 8.40 -13.20
CA LYS A 21 4.51 7.54 -12.03
C LYS A 21 5.98 7.29 -11.72
N LYS A 22 6.84 7.28 -12.74
CA LYS A 22 8.29 7.18 -12.51
C LYS A 22 8.78 8.41 -11.75
N ILE A 23 8.32 9.60 -12.14
CA ILE A 23 8.60 10.85 -11.43
C ILE A 23 8.04 10.80 -10.00
N GLU A 24 6.83 10.28 -9.82
CA GLU A 24 6.22 10.14 -8.50
C GLU A 24 7.00 9.16 -7.59
N MET A 25 7.43 8.03 -8.14
CA MET A 25 8.25 7.04 -7.43
C MET A 25 9.59 7.63 -7.01
N ASP A 26 10.25 8.39 -7.89
CA ASP A 26 11.52 9.07 -7.63
C ASP A 26 11.38 10.14 -6.53
N ASN A 27 10.31 10.91 -6.56
CA ASN A 27 10.00 11.89 -5.51
C ASN A 27 9.79 11.21 -4.14
N ILE A 28 9.03 10.10 -4.10
CA ILE A 28 8.84 9.35 -2.84
C ILE A 28 10.19 8.80 -2.34
N HIS A 29 11.02 8.29 -3.24
CA HIS A 29 12.34 7.76 -2.90
C HIS A 29 13.26 8.85 -2.31
N GLN A 30 13.38 9.99 -2.99
CA GLN A 30 14.16 11.13 -2.53
C GLN A 30 13.68 11.63 -1.15
N TYR A 31 12.36 11.64 -0.93
CA TYR A 31 11.81 11.99 0.38
C TYR A 31 12.19 10.96 1.45
N THR A 32 12.06 9.66 1.18
CA THR A 32 12.39 8.61 2.15
C THR A 32 13.86 8.58 2.49
N ASP A 33 14.74 8.87 1.53
CA ASP A 33 16.18 8.99 1.75
C ASP A 33 16.51 10.16 2.68
N GLY A 34 15.85 11.31 2.49
CA GLY A 34 15.99 12.45 3.39
C GLY A 34 15.56 12.15 4.83
N VAL A 35 14.43 11.44 5.00
CA VAL A 35 13.97 11.01 6.33
C VAL A 35 14.92 9.98 6.94
N ALA A 36 15.40 9.02 6.15
CA ALA A 36 16.34 8.00 6.61
C ALA A 36 17.66 8.61 7.06
N ALA A 37 18.21 9.57 6.31
CA ALA A 37 19.44 10.27 6.69
C ALA A 37 19.30 10.96 8.06
N ASN A 38 18.18 11.66 8.30
CA ASN A 38 17.91 12.29 9.59
C ASN A 38 17.72 11.25 10.71
N ALA A 39 17.08 10.11 10.43
CA ALA A 39 16.93 9.03 11.38
C ALA A 39 18.30 8.40 11.76
N VAL A 40 19.20 8.22 10.78
CA VAL A 40 20.58 7.76 11.02
C VAL A 40 21.33 8.74 11.93
N LEU A 41 21.20 10.05 11.70
CA LEU A 41 21.83 11.06 12.55
C LEU A 41 21.31 10.99 13.99
N LEU A 42 19.99 10.86 14.18
CA LEU A 42 19.40 10.69 15.51
C LEU A 42 19.88 9.41 16.20
N CYS A 43 19.98 8.28 15.48
CA CYS A 43 20.58 7.05 16.00
C CYS A 43 22.03 7.29 16.45
N GLY A 44 22.83 7.96 15.62
CA GLY A 44 24.23 8.28 15.92
C GLY A 44 24.38 9.13 17.17
N PHE A 45 23.57 10.20 17.29
CA PHE A 45 23.57 11.03 18.50
C PHE A 45 23.09 10.27 19.73
N THR A 46 22.04 9.45 19.61
CA THR A 46 21.55 8.62 20.72
C THR A 46 22.65 7.68 21.22
N ALA A 47 23.38 7.04 20.31
CA ALA A 47 24.50 6.16 20.66
C ALA A 47 25.69 6.94 21.24
N PHE A 48 25.99 8.12 20.71
CA PHE A 48 27.07 8.98 21.21
C PHE A 48 26.81 9.46 22.65
N PHE A 49 25.56 9.78 22.96
CA PHE A 49 25.17 10.23 24.28
C PHE A 49 24.95 9.10 25.28
N ALA A 50 25.18 7.84 24.92
CA ALA A 50 25.10 6.67 25.81
C ALA A 50 26.25 6.66 26.85
N VAL A 51 26.27 7.68 27.71
CA VAL A 51 27.24 7.84 28.80
C VAL A 51 26.83 6.95 29.98
N GLU A 52 27.84 6.40 30.67
CA GLU A 52 27.65 5.66 31.93
C GLU A 52 27.18 6.62 33.03
N PRO A 53 26.03 6.35 33.70
CA PRO A 53 25.56 7.16 34.81
C PRO A 53 26.48 7.02 36.02
N ASP A 54 26.63 8.10 36.78
CA ASP A 54 27.39 8.10 38.03
C ASP A 54 26.70 7.25 39.11
N GLU A 55 27.46 6.72 40.07
CA GLU A 55 26.98 5.79 41.11
C GLU A 55 25.90 6.41 42.01
N ASP A 56 25.91 7.73 42.18
CA ASP A 56 24.94 8.48 42.99
C ASP A 56 23.58 8.71 42.29
N THR A 57 23.45 8.30 41.02
CA THR A 57 22.23 8.53 40.23
C THR A 57 21.11 7.57 40.66
N PRO A 58 19.88 8.05 40.93
CA PRO A 58 18.79 7.17 41.30
C PRO A 58 18.46 6.14 40.19
N PRO A 59 18.30 4.84 40.51
CA PRO A 59 18.17 3.77 39.51
C PRO A 59 17.00 3.93 38.53
N TRP A 60 15.91 4.56 38.96
CA TRP A 60 14.75 4.79 38.10
C TRP A 60 15.05 5.79 36.98
N LEU A 61 15.91 6.79 37.22
CA LEU A 61 16.26 7.80 36.24
C LEU A 61 17.17 7.20 35.16
N SER A 62 18.18 6.43 35.58
CA SER A 62 19.03 5.64 34.69
C SER A 62 18.20 4.65 33.85
N GLY A 63 17.21 4.00 34.47
CA GLY A 63 16.27 3.12 33.78
C GLY A 63 15.49 3.84 32.68
N VAL A 64 14.88 5.00 32.98
CA VAL A 64 14.14 5.81 32.00
C VAL A 64 15.06 6.28 30.86
N TYR A 65 16.27 6.71 31.20
CA TYR A 65 17.28 7.14 30.24
C TYR A 65 17.64 6.01 29.26
N PHE A 66 18.09 4.84 29.75
CA PHE A 66 18.44 3.73 28.87
C PHE A 66 17.25 3.17 28.10
N CYS A 67 16.07 3.04 28.72
CA CYS A 67 14.88 2.58 28.02
C CYS A 67 14.49 3.53 26.88
N SER A 68 14.48 4.84 27.13
CA SER A 68 14.15 5.83 26.10
C SER A 68 15.18 5.87 24.97
N ALA A 69 16.47 5.72 25.28
CA ALA A 69 17.54 5.61 24.30
C ALA A 69 17.37 4.38 23.39
N VAL A 70 17.12 3.21 23.96
CA VAL A 70 16.94 1.95 23.20
C VAL A 70 15.68 2.01 22.33
N ILE A 71 14.58 2.55 22.86
CA ILE A 71 13.34 2.72 22.09
C ILE A 71 13.58 3.70 20.92
N SER A 72 14.19 4.86 21.19
CA SER A 72 14.55 5.83 20.14
C SER A 72 15.40 5.19 19.04
N LEU A 73 16.47 4.48 19.42
CA LEU A 73 17.38 3.83 18.48
C LEU A 73 16.67 2.75 17.66
N SER A 74 15.81 1.94 18.30
CA SER A 74 15.04 0.89 17.63
C SER A 74 14.04 1.45 16.60
N LEU A 75 13.31 2.51 16.96
CA LEU A 75 12.33 3.14 16.08
C LEU A 75 13.01 3.84 14.89
N ASN A 76 14.10 4.57 15.14
CA ASN A 76 14.84 5.23 14.07
C ASN A 76 15.55 4.21 13.16
N MET A 77 16.12 3.13 13.71
CA MET A 77 16.71 2.06 12.91
C MET A 77 15.68 1.36 12.02
N TYR A 78 14.46 1.15 12.53
CA TYR A 78 13.35 0.64 11.71
C TYR A 78 13.06 1.54 10.50
N VAL A 79 13.05 2.87 10.69
CA VAL A 79 12.86 3.83 9.59
C VAL A 79 13.95 3.71 8.54
N VAL A 80 15.23 3.59 8.95
CA VAL A 80 16.37 3.46 8.04
C VAL A 80 16.30 2.17 7.22
N VAL A 81 16.05 1.03 7.88
CA VAL A 81 15.93 -0.26 7.20
C VAL A 81 14.75 -0.26 6.24
N THR A 82 13.60 0.29 6.65
CA THR A 82 12.42 0.37 5.81
C THR A 82 12.65 1.27 4.60
N ALA A 83 13.33 2.40 4.75
CA ALA A 83 13.69 3.29 3.64
C ALA A 83 14.57 2.56 2.61
N ASN A 84 15.63 1.90 3.06
CA ASN A 84 16.54 1.16 2.19
C ASN A 84 15.82 0.02 1.45
N LEU A 85 14.94 -0.71 2.15
CA LEU A 85 14.11 -1.75 1.52
C LEU A 85 13.15 -1.14 0.50
N LEU A 86 12.54 0.00 0.79
CA LEU A 86 11.61 0.67 -0.13
C LEU A 86 12.32 1.16 -1.40
N GLY A 87 13.55 1.69 -1.27
CA GLY A 87 14.38 2.10 -2.39
C GLY A 87 14.84 0.96 -3.28
N ALA A 88 15.16 -0.21 -2.70
CA ALA A 88 15.53 -1.39 -3.47
C ALA A 88 14.32 -2.10 -4.10
N LEU A 89 13.24 -2.27 -3.34
CA LEU A 89 12.07 -3.03 -3.77
C LEU A 89 11.15 -2.23 -4.69
N GLY A 90 10.99 -0.91 -4.48
CA GLY A 90 10.08 -0.06 -5.24
C GLY A 90 10.28 -0.16 -6.76
N PRO A 91 11.48 0.16 -7.28
CA PRO A 91 11.79 0.02 -8.71
C PRO A 91 11.69 -1.42 -9.21
N THR A 92 12.12 -2.39 -8.39
CA THR A 92 12.12 -3.82 -8.73
C THR A 92 10.70 -4.34 -8.97
N TYR A 93 9.74 -3.97 -8.11
CA TYR A 93 8.33 -4.32 -8.28
C TYR A 93 7.65 -3.56 -9.42
N GLY A 94 8.11 -2.34 -9.71
CA GLY A 94 7.64 -1.57 -10.86
C GLY A 94 8.03 -2.21 -12.19
N LEU A 95 9.27 -2.69 -12.33
CA LEU A 95 9.81 -3.21 -13.58
C LEU A 95 9.47 -4.69 -13.85
N ASN A 96 9.46 -5.54 -12.82
CA ASN A 96 9.25 -6.98 -12.98
C ASN A 96 7.77 -7.41 -12.93
N GLY A 97 6.85 -6.45 -12.81
CA GLY A 97 5.42 -6.71 -12.74
C GLY A 97 4.87 -7.29 -14.05
N LYS A 98 4.24 -8.47 -13.99
CA LYS A 98 3.60 -9.12 -15.15
C LYS A 98 2.39 -8.36 -15.71
N SER A 99 1.95 -7.28 -15.07
CA SER A 99 0.78 -6.49 -15.48
C SER A 99 1.07 -5.00 -15.36
N GLU A 100 0.51 -4.18 -16.27
CA GLU A 100 0.62 -2.71 -16.25
C GLU A 100 0.14 -2.08 -14.92
N SER A 101 -0.72 -2.80 -14.18
CA SER A 101 -1.21 -2.36 -12.87
C SER A 101 -0.17 -2.47 -11.75
N SER A 102 0.90 -3.25 -11.93
CA SER A 102 1.93 -3.49 -10.90
C SER A 102 2.62 -2.20 -10.47
N MET A 103 2.86 -1.28 -11.41
CA MET A 103 3.50 0.00 -11.11
C MET A 103 2.60 0.92 -10.29
N HIS A 104 1.28 0.91 -10.50
CA HIS A 104 0.34 1.64 -9.65
C HIS A 104 0.31 1.09 -8.23
N GLU A 105 0.32 -0.24 -8.11
CA GLU A 105 0.28 -0.91 -6.81
C GLU A 105 1.57 -0.67 -6.02
N ALA A 106 2.73 -0.71 -6.68
CA ALA A 106 4.02 -0.39 -6.08
C ALA A 106 4.04 1.05 -5.52
N VAL A 107 3.62 2.04 -6.32
CA VAL A 107 3.56 3.45 -5.87
C VAL A 107 2.58 3.61 -4.70
N ALA A 108 1.41 2.98 -4.75
CA ALA A 108 0.44 3.02 -3.65
C ALA A 108 1.00 2.41 -2.36
N LEU A 109 1.74 1.31 -2.46
CA LEU A 109 2.41 0.68 -1.32
C LEU A 109 3.50 1.60 -0.74
N MET A 110 4.31 2.24 -1.60
CA MET A 110 5.33 3.20 -1.17
C MET A 110 4.73 4.40 -0.42
N LYS A 111 3.60 4.95 -0.90
CA LYS A 111 2.88 6.02 -0.19
C LYS A 111 2.39 5.58 1.18
N LYS A 112 1.86 4.36 1.29
CA LYS A 112 1.36 3.80 2.55
C LYS A 112 2.48 3.62 3.57
N GLU A 113 3.62 3.07 3.15
CA GLU A 113 4.78 2.86 4.02
C GLU A 113 5.44 4.18 4.43
N ARG A 114 5.51 5.18 3.54
CA ARG A 114 5.98 6.54 3.86
C ARG A 114 5.26 7.14 5.08
N LYS A 115 3.93 6.99 5.17
CA LYS A 115 3.14 7.52 6.30
C LYS A 115 3.49 6.83 7.63
N LYS A 116 3.71 5.51 7.59
CA LYS A 116 4.14 4.75 8.77
C LYS A 116 5.55 5.16 9.19
N MET A 117 6.49 5.23 8.25
CA MET A 117 7.86 5.66 8.50
C MET A 117 7.91 7.04 9.18
N MET A 118 7.12 8.00 8.68
CA MET A 118 7.03 9.32 9.29
C MET A 118 6.51 9.27 10.74
N THR A 119 5.53 8.41 11.01
CA THR A 119 4.97 8.22 12.36
C THR A 119 6.01 7.62 13.31
N PHE A 120 6.73 6.58 12.87
CA PHE A 120 7.81 5.97 13.66
C PHE A 120 8.98 6.92 13.90
N PHE A 121 9.35 7.72 12.88
CA PHE A 121 10.38 8.74 13.02
C PHE A 121 10.01 9.79 14.07
N GLU A 122 8.77 10.27 14.07
CA GLU A 122 8.30 11.24 15.07
C GLU A 122 8.27 10.67 16.49
N PHE A 123 7.82 9.42 16.65
CA PHE A 123 7.91 8.75 17.96
C PHE A 123 9.37 8.57 18.37
N GLY A 124 10.25 8.15 17.46
CA GLY A 124 11.69 8.04 17.70
C GLY A 124 12.30 9.37 18.16
N ALA A 125 11.97 10.48 17.48
CA ALA A 125 12.42 11.82 17.85
C ALA A 125 11.86 12.28 19.21
N ALA A 126 10.63 11.90 19.56
CA ALA A 126 10.06 12.20 20.88
C ALA A 126 10.78 11.44 22.00
N PHE A 127 11.07 10.15 21.80
CA PHE A 127 11.86 9.34 22.74
C PHE A 127 13.31 9.84 22.84
N PHE A 128 13.90 10.30 21.73
CA PHE A 128 15.20 10.97 21.76
C PHE A 128 15.16 12.24 22.64
N GLY A 129 14.13 13.07 22.51
CA GLY A 129 13.94 14.22 23.39
C GLY A 129 13.86 13.84 24.87
N LEU A 130 13.10 12.78 25.20
CA LEU A 130 13.02 12.24 26.57
C LEU A 130 14.38 11.71 27.07
N CYS A 131 15.13 11.04 26.20
CA CYS A 131 16.49 10.59 26.48
C CYS A 131 17.42 11.78 26.80
N GLN A 132 17.33 12.87 26.04
CA GLN A 132 18.13 14.08 26.30
C GLN A 132 17.73 14.77 27.60
N LEU A 133 16.43 14.86 27.90
CA LEU A 133 15.95 15.39 29.17
C LEU A 133 16.53 14.58 30.33
N SER A 134 16.37 13.25 30.31
CA SER A 134 16.90 12.40 31.37
C SER A 134 18.43 12.48 31.47
N ALA A 135 19.16 12.51 30.35
CA ALA A 135 20.61 12.68 30.33
C ALA A 135 21.07 13.98 31.02
N THR A 136 20.36 15.10 30.83
CA THR A 136 20.72 16.34 31.52
C THR A 136 20.65 16.22 33.03
N TRP A 137 19.67 15.48 33.57
CA TRP A 137 19.55 15.23 35.01
C TRP A 137 20.59 14.27 35.56
N VAL A 138 21.17 13.41 34.72
CA VAL A 138 22.25 12.49 35.11
C VAL A 138 23.61 13.22 35.16
N VAL A 139 23.86 14.14 34.22
CA VAL A 139 25.20 14.72 34.03
C VAL A 139 25.41 16.06 34.76
N ALA A 140 24.36 16.87 34.94
CA ALA A 140 24.51 18.25 35.42
C ALA A 140 23.91 18.50 36.81
N ASP A 141 24.45 19.52 37.51
CA ASP A 141 23.95 20.01 38.79
C ASP A 141 22.48 20.41 38.73
N THR A 142 21.76 20.31 39.85
CA THR A 142 20.30 20.53 39.92
C THR A 142 19.85 21.87 39.32
N TYR A 143 20.59 22.95 39.55
CA TYR A 143 20.26 24.27 39.01
C TYR A 143 20.44 24.34 37.49
N SER A 144 21.56 23.84 36.98
CA SER A 144 21.86 23.80 35.55
C SER A 144 20.89 22.88 34.82
N SER A 145 20.59 21.71 35.39
CA SER A 145 19.64 20.72 34.88
C SER A 145 18.22 21.28 34.78
N ALA A 146 17.76 22.05 35.78
CA ALA A 146 16.45 22.69 35.73
C ALA A 146 16.35 23.71 34.58
N ILE A 147 17.37 24.53 34.37
CA ILE A 147 17.41 25.51 33.27
C ILE A 147 17.45 24.80 31.92
N CYS A 148 18.34 23.82 31.74
CA CYS A 148 18.45 23.04 30.51
C CYS A 148 17.16 22.30 30.19
N THR A 149 16.52 21.70 31.19
CA THR A 149 15.23 21.01 31.04
C THR A 149 14.14 21.98 30.59
N ALA A 150 14.06 23.18 31.17
CA ALA A 150 13.07 24.18 30.77
C ALA A 150 13.27 24.61 29.30
N VAL A 151 14.52 24.87 28.88
CA VAL A 151 14.85 25.24 27.51
C VAL A 151 14.54 24.10 26.52
N LEU A 152 14.96 22.87 26.83
CA LEU A 152 14.69 21.70 26.00
C LEU A 152 13.19 21.41 25.89
N PHE A 153 12.45 21.53 26.99
CA PHE A 153 11.01 21.29 27.01
C PHE A 153 10.25 22.34 26.18
N LEU A 154 10.58 23.62 26.34
CA LEU A 154 9.99 24.70 25.53
C LEU A 154 10.33 24.54 24.04
N GLY A 155 11.58 24.20 23.73
CA GLY A 155 12.02 23.91 22.35
C GLY A 155 11.25 22.74 21.76
N PHE A 156 11.05 21.66 22.51
CA PHE A 156 10.27 20.50 22.09
C PHE A 156 8.80 20.85 21.84
N LEU A 157 8.17 21.61 22.73
CA LEU A 157 6.78 22.07 22.54
C LEU A 157 6.63 22.95 21.30
N TYR A 158 7.60 23.84 21.05
CA TYR A 158 7.60 24.69 19.86
C TYR A 158 7.72 23.86 18.57
N ILE A 159 8.69 22.95 18.50
CA ILE A 159 8.87 22.04 17.35
C ILE A 159 7.62 21.19 17.13
N TRP A 160 7.02 20.67 18.20
CA TRP A 160 5.81 19.85 18.13
C TRP A 160 4.60 20.65 17.61
N SER A 161 4.45 21.89 18.07
CA SER A 161 3.42 22.81 17.60
C SER A 161 3.58 23.11 16.11
N GLU A 162 4.80 23.48 15.69
CA GLU A 162 5.11 23.77 14.29
C GLU A 162 4.91 22.54 13.40
N THR A 163 5.36 21.37 13.83
CA THR A 163 5.13 20.11 13.09
C THR A 163 3.64 19.84 12.90
N ARG A 164 2.83 20.05 13.95
CA ARG A 164 1.36 19.93 13.83
C ARG A 164 0.77 20.98 12.91
N ARG A 165 1.27 22.22 12.93
CA ARG A 165 0.85 23.30 12.03
C ARG A 165 1.13 22.93 10.58
N LEU A 166 2.38 22.59 10.25
CA LEU A 166 2.77 22.14 8.92
C LEU A 166 1.94 20.94 8.46
N LYS A 167 1.75 19.93 9.31
CA LYS A 167 0.93 18.76 8.97
C LYS A 167 -0.52 19.10 8.65
N ARG A 168 -1.09 20.14 9.25
CA ARG A 168 -2.46 20.58 8.96
C ARG A 168 -2.51 21.35 7.64
N GLU A 169 -1.52 22.20 7.39
CA GLU A 169 -1.45 23.04 6.19
C GLU A 169 -1.12 22.21 4.93
N PHE A 170 -0.19 21.26 5.04
CA PHE A 170 0.13 20.31 3.97
C PHE A 170 -0.87 19.16 3.83
N ARG A 171 -1.95 19.16 4.61
CA ARG A 171 -3.06 18.22 4.43
C ARG A 171 -3.96 18.70 3.30
N PHE A 172 -3.40 18.82 2.10
CA PHE A 172 -4.18 19.09 0.90
C PHE A 172 -5.19 17.94 0.69
N ASP A 173 -6.45 18.28 0.46
CA ASP A 173 -7.57 17.34 0.25
C ASP A 173 -7.39 16.42 -0.98
N GLU A 174 -6.39 16.68 -1.84
CA GLU A 174 -6.06 15.88 -3.04
C GLU A 174 -5.75 14.40 -2.75
N PHE A 175 -5.25 14.07 -1.55
CA PHE A 175 -5.06 12.67 -1.17
C PHE A 175 -6.37 11.97 -0.82
N HIS A 176 -7.38 12.70 -0.34
CA HIS A 176 -8.68 12.11 -0.04
C HIS A 176 -9.47 11.86 -1.32
N GLU A 177 -9.44 12.80 -2.28
CA GLU A 177 -10.09 12.61 -3.59
C GLU A 177 -9.46 11.45 -4.37
N SER A 178 -8.13 11.33 -4.38
CA SER A 178 -7.47 10.23 -5.10
C SER A 178 -7.67 8.87 -4.41
N GLU A 179 -7.70 8.80 -3.08
CA GLU A 179 -7.97 7.55 -2.36
C GLU A 179 -9.44 7.13 -2.47
N GLU A 180 -10.38 8.08 -2.43
CA GLU A 180 -11.80 7.79 -2.66
C GLU A 180 -12.06 7.43 -4.12
N ALA A 181 -11.51 8.16 -5.08
CA ALA A 181 -11.61 7.81 -6.50
C ALA A 181 -11.02 6.42 -6.77
N PHE A 182 -9.90 6.07 -6.16
CA PHE A 182 -9.31 4.73 -6.28
C PHE A 182 -10.17 3.64 -5.62
N LYS A 183 -10.75 3.90 -4.44
CA LYS A 183 -11.70 2.98 -3.79
C LYS A 183 -12.94 2.78 -4.66
N ILE A 184 -13.49 3.85 -5.22
CA ILE A 184 -14.64 3.79 -6.12
C ILE A 184 -14.28 2.99 -7.38
N ALA A 185 -13.14 3.27 -8.00
CA ALA A 185 -12.67 2.54 -9.18
C ALA A 185 -12.47 1.05 -8.92
N ASN A 186 -11.87 0.68 -7.79
CA ASN A 186 -11.69 -0.72 -7.40
C ASN A 186 -13.02 -1.42 -7.07
N SER A 187 -13.93 -0.73 -6.39
CA SER A 187 -15.29 -1.23 -6.14
C SER A 187 -16.03 -1.48 -7.46
N CYS A 188 -15.97 -0.55 -8.41
CA CYS A 188 -16.54 -0.72 -9.76
C CYS A 188 -15.89 -1.88 -10.52
N ARG A 189 -14.56 -2.05 -10.43
CA ARG A 189 -13.83 -3.15 -11.10
C ARG A 189 -14.18 -4.51 -10.50
N ALA A 190 -14.26 -4.60 -9.18
CA ALA A 190 -14.68 -5.81 -8.47
C ALA A 190 -16.13 -6.18 -8.83
N GLN A 191 -17.01 -5.19 -8.90
CA GLN A 191 -18.41 -5.37 -9.29
C GLN A 191 -18.55 -5.78 -10.77
N SER A 192 -17.75 -5.19 -11.67
CA SER A 192 -17.71 -5.59 -13.09
C SER A 192 -17.19 -7.01 -13.27
N SER A 193 -16.19 -7.43 -12.51
CA SER A 193 -15.67 -8.81 -12.53
C SER A 193 -16.71 -9.81 -12.02
N ARG A 194 -17.43 -9.45 -10.94
CA ARG A 194 -18.54 -10.26 -10.41
C ARG A 194 -19.69 -10.36 -11.43
N ASN A 195 -20.09 -9.25 -12.03
CA ASN A 195 -21.13 -9.24 -13.07
C ASN A 195 -20.72 -10.04 -14.31
N GLY A 196 -19.44 -9.99 -14.72
CA GLY A 196 -18.93 -10.79 -15.82
C GLY A 196 -19.02 -12.30 -15.55
N LYS A 197 -18.75 -12.74 -14.32
CA LYS A 197 -18.94 -14.15 -13.92
C LYS A 197 -20.41 -14.57 -13.95
N ILE A 198 -21.31 -13.74 -13.40
CA ILE A 198 -22.74 -14.01 -13.38
C ILE A 198 -23.28 -14.16 -14.82
N ARG A 199 -22.93 -13.22 -15.69
CA ARG A 199 -23.38 -13.23 -17.09
C ARG A 199 -22.85 -14.45 -17.87
N LYS A 200 -21.63 -14.89 -17.56
CA LYS A 200 -21.06 -16.10 -18.15
C LYS A 200 -21.80 -17.36 -17.68
N SER A 201 -22.14 -17.46 -16.39
CA SER A 201 -22.94 -18.58 -15.89
C SER A 201 -24.36 -18.61 -16.45
N GLU A 202 -24.99 -17.45 -16.65
CA GLU A 202 -26.32 -17.36 -17.28
C GLU A 202 -26.28 -17.84 -18.74
N LEU A 203 -25.26 -17.45 -19.49
CA LEU A 203 -25.08 -17.91 -20.88
C LEU A 203 -24.82 -19.43 -20.97
N GLU A 204 -24.04 -19.99 -20.03
CA GLU A 204 -23.79 -21.43 -19.96
C GLU A 204 -25.07 -22.21 -19.58
N GLU A 205 -25.90 -21.67 -18.68
CA GLU A 205 -27.20 -22.26 -18.32
C GLU A 205 -28.21 -22.21 -19.49
N GLU A 206 -28.30 -21.08 -20.19
CA GLU A 206 -29.16 -20.95 -21.37
C GLU A 206 -28.72 -21.89 -22.51
N ALA A 207 -27.41 -22.00 -22.77
CA ALA A 207 -26.88 -22.94 -23.75
C ALA A 207 -27.19 -24.40 -23.38
N GLY A 208 -27.09 -24.74 -22.08
CA GLY A 208 -27.49 -26.05 -21.57
C GLY A 208 -28.97 -26.36 -21.79
N LYS A 209 -29.87 -25.41 -21.51
CA LYS A 209 -31.32 -25.55 -21.75
C LYS A 209 -31.64 -25.75 -23.23
N ARG A 210 -30.98 -25.00 -24.13
CA ARG A 210 -31.15 -25.15 -25.59
C ARG A 210 -30.72 -26.53 -26.09
N MET A 211 -29.55 -27.02 -25.67
CA MET A 211 -29.09 -28.38 -26.04
C MET A 211 -30.03 -29.47 -25.51
N SER A 212 -30.60 -29.29 -24.31
CA SER A 212 -31.55 -30.25 -23.77
C SER A 212 -32.87 -30.25 -24.54
N ALA A 213 -33.37 -29.08 -24.95
CA ALA A 213 -34.58 -28.96 -25.77
C ALA A 213 -34.41 -29.60 -27.18
N GLU A 214 -33.25 -29.42 -27.81
CA GLU A 214 -32.94 -30.08 -29.10
C GLU A 214 -32.91 -31.61 -28.98
N LYS A 215 -32.41 -32.16 -27.86
CA LYS A 215 -32.44 -33.62 -27.62
C LYS A 215 -33.87 -34.16 -27.51
N PHE A 216 -34.79 -33.43 -26.89
CA PHE A 216 -36.19 -33.84 -26.80
C PHE A 216 -36.89 -33.82 -28.16
N LEU A 217 -36.63 -32.81 -28.99
CA LEU A 217 -37.17 -32.73 -30.35
C LEU A 217 -36.66 -33.87 -31.23
N ASN A 218 -35.36 -34.16 -31.21
CA ASN A 218 -34.78 -35.29 -31.96
C ASN A 218 -35.28 -36.65 -31.45
N SER A 219 -35.52 -36.81 -30.15
CA SER A 219 -36.07 -38.06 -29.60
C SER A 219 -37.53 -38.28 -29.98
N GLY A 220 -38.31 -37.21 -30.21
CA GLY A 220 -39.71 -37.28 -30.64
C GLY A 220 -39.86 -37.71 -32.11
N GLU A 221 -38.98 -37.26 -33.00
CA GLU A 221 -38.97 -37.71 -34.40
C GLU A 221 -38.65 -39.21 -34.53
N SER A 222 -37.75 -39.72 -33.68
CA SER A 222 -37.44 -41.17 -33.68
C SER A 222 -38.62 -42.05 -33.26
N PHE A 223 -39.63 -41.52 -32.57
CA PHE A 223 -40.82 -42.27 -32.18
C PHE A 223 -41.86 -42.32 -33.31
N ARG A 224 -42.04 -41.23 -34.08
CA ARG A 224 -42.96 -41.21 -35.25
C ARG A 224 -42.49 -42.07 -36.41
N VAL A 225 -41.17 -42.20 -36.61
CA VAL A 225 -40.63 -43.07 -37.67
C VAL A 225 -40.88 -44.55 -37.37
N ARG A 226 -41.02 -44.93 -36.09
CA ARG A 226 -41.26 -46.33 -35.70
C ARG A 226 -42.73 -46.77 -35.85
N GLU A 227 -43.68 -45.85 -35.73
CA GLU A 227 -45.12 -46.16 -35.93
C GLU A 227 -45.52 -46.25 -37.42
N SER A 228 -44.67 -45.80 -38.35
CA SER A 228 -44.99 -45.76 -39.78
C SER A 228 -44.58 -47.02 -40.57
N ILE A 229 -43.99 -48.03 -39.91
CA ILE A 229 -43.44 -49.23 -40.59
C ILE A 229 -44.31 -50.49 -40.36
N GLU A 230 -45.39 -50.41 -39.58
CA GLU A 230 -46.17 -51.58 -39.19
C GLU A 230 -47.64 -51.54 -39.66
N MET A 231 -47.90 -51.23 -40.94
CA MET A 231 -49.16 -51.60 -41.60
C MET A 231 -48.97 -51.73 -43.11
N ASP A 232 -48.62 -52.93 -43.59
CA ASP A 232 -49.03 -53.36 -44.92
C ASP A 232 -49.31 -54.88 -44.96
N PRO A 233 -50.58 -55.30 -44.90
CA PRO A 233 -50.96 -56.70 -45.01
C PRO A 233 -51.01 -57.17 -46.47
N MET A 234 -50.36 -58.31 -46.70
CA MET A 234 -50.46 -59.19 -47.86
C MET A 234 -51.79 -59.13 -48.64
N SER A 235 -51.70 -58.92 -49.97
CA SER A 235 -52.67 -59.52 -50.89
C SER A 235 -52.06 -59.94 -52.24
N LYS A 236 -52.02 -61.27 -52.42
CA LYS A 236 -52.54 -62.07 -53.54
C LYS A 236 -52.19 -61.63 -55.00
N THR A 237 -51.41 -62.42 -55.75
CA THR A 237 -51.81 -63.63 -56.52
C THR A 237 -52.04 -63.35 -58.01
N ARG A 238 -51.44 -64.20 -58.87
CA ARG A 238 -51.62 -64.40 -60.34
C ARG A 238 -51.01 -63.28 -61.21
N ARG A 239 -50.29 -63.56 -62.29
CA ARG A 239 -50.21 -64.74 -63.16
C ARG A 239 -48.87 -64.73 -63.88
#